data_AF-K1U1N8-F1
#
_entry.id   AF-K1U1N8-F1
#
_cell.length_a   1.000
_cell.length_b   1.000
_cell.length_c   1.000
_cell.angle_alpha   90.00
_cell.angle_beta   90.00
_cell.angle_gamma   90.00
#
_symmetry.space_group_name_H-M   'P 1'
#
loop_
_entity.id
_entity.type
_entity.pdbx_description
1 polymer ?
#
loop_
_entity_poly.entity_id
_entity_poly.type
_entity_poly.pdbx_seq_one_letter_code
_entity_poly.pdbx_strand_id
1 'polypeptide(L)'
;MFLAGACIIAFAVPEIHVLTTEQYYGAWLYVPVLGMAMVFSAFVSYLGSVYMVEKCSKRTFVTSMIGALLNIALNFLLIPSKLGVQGAAIATCVSYFVVFVIRAVDARKFIPFRFYVVGVTENCILLTVQTLFIVLQLPGWKIAQAVCILLLLLLNRKPLLDGAGKIVRFRR
;
A
#
# COMPACT_ATOMS: atom_id res chain seq x y z
N MET A 1 7.54 -4.18 2.15
CA MET A 1 6.37 -3.55 1.47
C MET A 1 6.07 -2.19 2.08
N PHE A 2 5.66 -2.11 3.36
CA PHE A 2 5.35 -0.83 4.03
C PHE A 2 6.47 0.23 3.96
N LEU A 3 7.72 -0.12 4.29
CA LEU A 3 8.85 0.81 4.19
C LEU A 3 9.08 1.35 2.78
N ALA A 4 8.97 0.49 1.76
CA ALA A 4 9.10 0.93 0.38
C ALA A 4 7.97 1.89 -0.02
N GLY A 5 6.73 1.59 0.37
CA GLY A 5 5.60 2.49 0.19
C GLY A 5 5.80 3.82 0.90
N ALA A 6 6.33 3.80 2.12
CA ALA A 6 6.61 5.01 2.88
C ALA A 6 7.69 5.88 2.25
N CYS A 7 8.73 5.28 1.66
CA CYS A 7 9.72 6.01 0.89
C CYS A 7 9.09 6.67 -0.35
N ILE A 8 8.30 5.92 -1.13
CA ILE A 8 7.61 6.47 -2.32
C ILE A 8 6.72 7.66 -1.91
N ILE A 9 5.97 7.54 -0.81
CA ILE A 9 5.11 8.61 -0.32
C ILE A 9 5.93 9.83 0.13
N ALA A 10 7.03 9.63 0.88
CA ALA A 10 7.86 10.71 1.38
C ALA A 10 8.58 11.48 0.26
N PHE A 11 9.00 10.77 -0.79
CA PHE A 11 9.70 11.35 -1.93
C PHE A 11 8.77 11.75 -3.08
N ALA A 12 7.45 11.69 -2.92
CA ALA A 12 6.49 12.00 -3.98
C ALA A 12 6.72 13.37 -4.65
N VAL A 13 7.02 14.42 -3.87
CA VAL A 13 7.28 15.77 -4.41
C VAL A 13 8.58 15.82 -5.21
N PRO A 14 9.76 15.46 -4.66
CA PRO A 14 11.00 15.49 -5.43
C PRO A 14 11.01 14.51 -6.61
N GLU A 15 10.41 13.33 -6.45
CA GLU A 15 10.29 12.32 -7.51
C GLU A 15 9.56 12.89 -8.72
N ILE A 16 8.40 13.52 -8.53
CA ILE A 16 7.64 14.13 -9.62
C ILE A 16 8.38 15.30 -10.27
N HIS A 17 9.10 16.12 -9.50
CA HIS A 17 9.86 17.23 -10.09
C HIS A 17 11.03 16.77 -10.97
N VAL A 18 11.65 15.65 -10.61
CA VAL A 18 12.76 15.06 -11.38
C VAL A 18 12.26 14.31 -12.62
N LEU A 19 11.14 13.59 -12.49
CA LEU A 19 10.66 12.67 -13.53
C LEU A 19 9.70 13.31 -14.55
N THR A 20 9.10 14.46 -14.23
CA THR A 20 8.02 15.03 -15.03
C THR A 20 8.29 16.47 -15.45
N THR A 21 7.55 16.94 -16.45
CA THR A 21 7.59 18.33 -16.92
C THR A 21 6.64 19.21 -16.12
N GLU A 22 6.81 20.54 -16.16
CA GLU A 22 6.08 21.49 -15.30
C GLU A 22 4.55 21.33 -15.32
N GLN A 23 3.99 20.99 -16.48
CA GLN A 23 2.57 20.70 -16.68
C GLN A 23 2.03 19.52 -15.84
N TYR A 24 2.90 18.61 -15.37
CA TYR A 24 2.54 17.42 -14.59
C TYR A 24 2.96 17.50 -13.12
N TYR A 25 3.50 18.63 -12.65
CA TYR A 25 3.90 18.75 -11.26
C TYR A 25 2.74 18.51 -10.29
N GLY A 26 1.50 18.82 -10.66
CA GLY A 26 0.31 18.49 -9.85
C GLY A 26 0.13 16.99 -9.52
N ALA A 27 0.84 16.09 -10.20
CA ALA A 27 0.75 14.65 -9.98
C ALA A 27 1.17 14.22 -8.56
N TRP A 28 2.01 15.00 -7.88
CA TRP A 28 2.47 14.67 -6.51
C TRP A 28 1.30 14.55 -5.51
N LEU A 29 0.12 15.13 -5.79
CA LEU A 29 -1.06 15.01 -4.93
C LEU A 29 -1.65 13.59 -4.93
N TYR A 30 -1.53 12.88 -6.05
CA TYR A 30 -2.11 11.55 -6.25
C TYR A 30 -1.15 10.43 -5.84
N VAL A 31 0.16 10.65 -6.01
CA VAL A 31 1.22 9.67 -5.71
C VAL A 31 1.13 9.09 -4.28
N PRO A 32 0.89 9.89 -3.22
CA PRO A 32 0.78 9.37 -1.86
C PRO A 32 -0.33 8.32 -1.65
N VAL A 33 -1.49 8.54 -2.27
CA VAL A 33 -2.63 7.61 -2.18
C VAL A 33 -2.38 6.38 -3.04
N LEU A 34 -1.82 6.58 -4.24
CA LEU A 34 -1.45 5.48 -5.12
C LEU A 34 -0.31 4.62 -4.53
N GLY A 35 0.65 5.21 -3.84
CA GLY A 35 1.73 4.51 -3.14
C GLY A 35 1.17 3.57 -2.07
N MET A 36 0.15 4.00 -1.33
CA MET A 36 -0.57 3.13 -0.40
C MET A 36 -1.33 2.01 -1.13
N ALA A 37 -1.99 2.32 -2.24
CA ALA A 37 -2.65 1.32 -3.08
C ALA A 37 -1.67 0.24 -3.57
N MET A 38 -0.44 0.63 -3.95
CA MET A 38 0.62 -0.28 -4.36
C MET A 38 1.08 -1.19 -3.22
N VAL A 39 1.11 -0.71 -1.98
CA VAL A 39 1.40 -1.57 -0.81
C VAL A 39 0.33 -2.65 -0.67
N PHE A 40 -0.95 -2.31 -0.76
CA PHE A 40 -2.04 -3.30 -0.70
C PHE A 40 -2.02 -4.24 -1.90
N SER A 41 -1.74 -3.73 -3.11
CA SER A 41 -1.55 -4.57 -4.31
C SER A 41 -0.43 -5.59 -4.12
N ALA A 42 0.68 -5.21 -3.49
CA ALA A 42 1.77 -6.14 -3.16
C ALA A 42 1.32 -7.23 -2.18
N PHE A 43 0.52 -6.91 -1.16
CA PHE A 43 -0.07 -7.91 -0.27
C PHE A 43 -1.06 -8.83 -0.99
N VAL A 44 -1.91 -8.27 -1.86
CA VAL A 44 -2.85 -9.04 -2.69
C VAL A 44 -2.10 -10.04 -3.57
N SER A 45 -0.99 -9.61 -4.18
CA SER A 45 -0.12 -10.47 -5.00
C SER A 45 0.54 -11.57 -4.17
N TYR A 46 1.10 -11.20 -3.01
CA TYR A 46 1.69 -12.16 -2.08
C TYR A 46 0.70 -13.23 -1.63
N LEU A 47 -0.50 -12.85 -1.19
CA LEU A 47 -1.55 -13.80 -0.80
C LEU A 47 -2.08 -14.59 -2.00
N GLY A 48 -2.02 -14.02 -3.21
CA GLY A 48 -2.34 -14.72 -4.45
C GLY A 48 -1.41 -15.90 -4.73
N SER A 49 -0.16 -15.86 -4.25
CA SER A 49 0.78 -16.99 -4.36
C SER A 49 0.28 -18.23 -3.61
N VAL A 50 -0.43 -18.06 -2.49
CA VAL A 50 -1.06 -19.16 -1.75
C VAL A 50 -2.07 -19.87 -2.63
N TYR A 51 -2.94 -19.13 -3.31
CA TYR A 51 -3.92 -19.73 -4.22
C TYR A 51 -3.27 -20.40 -5.43
N MET A 52 -2.12 -19.91 -5.88
CA MET A 52 -1.36 -20.54 -6.96
C MET A 52 -0.81 -21.90 -6.53
N VAL A 53 -0.21 -21.98 -5.34
CA VAL A 53 0.31 -23.23 -4.78
C VAL A 53 -0.82 -24.23 -4.54
N GLU A 54 -1.96 -23.77 -4.03
CA GLU A 54 -3.16 -24.57 -3.78
C GLU A 54 -4.03 -24.80 -5.03
N LYS A 55 -3.57 -24.36 -6.21
CA LYS A 55 -4.27 -24.47 -7.51
C LYS A 55 -5.73 -23.96 -7.50
N CYS A 56 -6.02 -22.98 -6.65
CA CYS A 56 -7.34 -22.42 -6.41
C CYS A 56 -7.67 -21.25 -7.36
N SER A 57 -7.58 -21.47 -8.68
CA SER A 57 -7.75 -20.42 -9.71
C SER A 57 -9.11 -19.70 -9.65
N LYS A 58 -10.19 -20.43 -9.34
CA LYS A 58 -11.54 -19.86 -9.19
C LYS A 58 -11.60 -18.80 -8.09
N ARG A 59 -10.90 -19.00 -6.97
CA ARG A 59 -10.88 -18.04 -5.84
C ARG A 59 -10.05 -16.81 -6.18
N THR A 60 -8.91 -17.00 -6.85
CA THR A 60 -8.14 -15.88 -7.41
C THR A 60 -9.00 -15.04 -8.36
N PHE A 61 -9.75 -15.68 -9.25
CA PHE A 61 -10.64 -15.00 -10.19
C PHE A 61 -11.75 -14.21 -9.48
N VAL A 62 -12.48 -14.84 -8.56
CA VAL A 62 -13.57 -14.19 -7.81
C VAL A 62 -13.07 -12.98 -7.02
N THR A 63 -11.95 -13.11 -6.31
CA THR A 63 -11.39 -12.00 -5.53
C THR A 63 -10.93 -10.84 -6.42
N SER A 64 -10.31 -11.13 -7.57
CA SER A 64 -9.96 -10.11 -8.56
C SER A 64 -11.20 -9.44 -9.17
N MET A 65 -12.26 -10.20 -9.44
CA MET A 65 -13.52 -9.68 -9.97
C MET A 65 -14.19 -8.72 -8.98
N ILE A 66 -14.23 -9.08 -7.69
CA ILE A 66 -14.74 -8.20 -6.64
C ILE A 66 -13.96 -6.88 -6.61
N GLY A 67 -12.62 -6.95 -6.67
CA GLY A 67 -11.78 -5.75 -6.72
C GLY A 67 -12.06 -4.87 -7.93
N ALA A 68 -12.19 -5.46 -9.11
CA ALA A 68 -12.46 -4.75 -10.35
C ALA A 68 -13.84 -4.08 -10.33
N LEU A 69 -14.90 -4.81 -9.96
CA LEU A 69 -16.26 -4.28 -9.87
C LEU A 69 -16.34 -3.15 -8.83
N LEU A 70 -15.72 -3.33 -7.66
CA LEU A 70 -15.66 -2.30 -6.63
C LEU A 70 -14.90 -1.06 -7.15
N ASN A 71 -13.80 -1.25 -7.87
CA ASN A 71 -13.03 -0.14 -8.42
C ASN A 71 -13.85 0.65 -9.45
N ILE A 72 -14.56 -0.04 -10.35
CA ILE A 72 -15.45 0.58 -11.33
C ILE A 72 -16.56 1.36 -10.62
N ALA A 73 -17.25 0.73 -9.67
CA ALA A 73 -18.35 1.37 -8.93
C ALA A 73 -17.87 2.63 -8.16
N LEU A 74 -16.73 2.53 -7.48
CA LEU A 74 -16.14 3.65 -6.75
C LEU A 74 -15.64 4.75 -7.70
N ASN A 75 -15.08 4.41 -8.86
CA ASN A 75 -14.69 5.40 -9.86
C ASN A 75 -15.91 6.17 -10.39
N PHE A 76 -17.00 5.49 -10.71
CA PHE A 76 -18.25 6.15 -11.13
C PHE A 76 -18.83 7.06 -10.05
N LEU A 77 -18.62 6.74 -8.77
CA LEU A 77 -19.09 7.56 -7.65
C LEU A 77 -18.15 8.73 -7.32
N LEU A 78 -16.84 8.49 -7.30
CA LEU A 78 -15.83 9.42 -6.78
C LEU A 78 -15.29 10.37 -7.84
N ILE A 79 -15.18 9.96 -9.11
CA ILE A 79 -14.66 10.84 -10.18
C ILE A 79 -15.60 12.03 -10.44
N PRO A 80 -16.94 11.87 -10.52
CA PRO A 80 -17.84 13.00 -10.71
C PRO A 80 -17.99 13.89 -9.46
N SER A 81 -17.49 13.44 -8.30
CA SER A 81 -17.49 14.22 -7.07
C SER A 81 -16.42 15.32 -7.08
N LYS A 82 -16.41 16.19 -6.07
CA LYS A 82 -15.40 17.25 -5.89
C LYS A 82 -13.95 16.73 -5.79
N LEU A 83 -13.75 15.42 -5.66
CA LEU A 83 -12.44 14.78 -5.57
C LEU A 83 -11.77 14.58 -6.95
N GLY A 84 -12.53 14.51 -8.04
CA GLY A 84 -11.99 14.33 -9.40
C GLY A 84 -10.99 13.17 -9.50
N VAL A 85 -9.78 13.45 -9.99
CA VAL A 85 -8.69 12.47 -10.15
C VAL A 85 -8.24 11.86 -8.81
N GLN A 86 -8.32 12.61 -7.70
CA GLN A 86 -8.02 12.06 -6.37
C GLN A 86 -9.02 10.96 -5.99
N GLY A 87 -10.27 11.11 -6.45
CA GLY A 87 -11.31 10.09 -6.29
C GLY A 87 -10.92 8.75 -6.91
N ALA A 88 -10.27 8.76 -8.07
CA ALA A 88 -9.80 7.55 -8.74
C ALA A 88 -8.64 6.87 -7.99
N ALA A 89 -7.72 7.66 -7.42
CA ALA A 89 -6.65 7.13 -6.58
C ALA A 89 -7.21 6.47 -5.31
N ILE A 90 -8.20 7.11 -4.67
CA ILE A 90 -8.89 6.57 -3.49
C ILE A 90 -9.66 5.29 -3.85
N ALA A 91 -10.40 5.28 -4.96
CA ALA A 91 -11.11 4.10 -5.45
C ALA A 91 -10.16 2.90 -5.62
N THR A 92 -8.98 3.15 -6.18
CA THR A 92 -7.93 2.13 -6.37
C THR A 92 -7.37 1.63 -5.05
N CYS A 93 -7.06 2.53 -4.12
CA CYS A 93 -6.58 2.15 -2.80
C CYS A 93 -7.61 1.30 -2.03
N VAL A 94 -8.87 1.74 -1.99
CA VAL A 94 -9.95 1.04 -1.29
C VAL A 94 -10.21 -0.33 -1.91
N SER A 95 -10.25 -0.44 -3.24
CA SER A 95 -10.45 -1.73 -3.90
C SER A 95 -9.34 -2.73 -3.57
N TYR A 96 -8.07 -2.31 -3.62
CA TYR A 96 -6.97 -3.19 -3.23
C TYR A 96 -7.01 -3.55 -1.75
N PHE A 97 -7.38 -2.62 -0.87
CA PHE A 97 -7.53 -2.89 0.55
C PHE A 97 -8.61 -3.94 0.82
N VAL A 98 -9.78 -3.84 0.18
CA VAL A 98 -10.86 -4.82 0.31
C VAL A 98 -10.42 -6.20 -0.18
N VAL A 99 -9.78 -6.28 -1.35
CA VAL A 99 -9.25 -7.56 -1.87
C VAL A 99 -8.20 -8.13 -0.94
N PHE A 100 -7.32 -7.29 -0.37
CA PHE A 100 -6.32 -7.70 0.61
C PHE A 100 -6.99 -8.34 1.83
N VAL A 101 -8.00 -7.70 2.42
CA VAL A 101 -8.70 -8.23 3.60
C VAL A 101 -9.36 -9.57 3.29
N ILE A 102 -10.06 -9.68 2.15
CA ILE A 102 -10.70 -10.93 1.71
C ILE A 102 -9.65 -12.04 1.59
N ARG A 103 -8.54 -11.76 0.89
CA ARG A 103 -7.47 -12.74 0.68
C ARG A 103 -6.74 -13.09 1.98
N ALA A 104 -6.56 -12.15 2.90
CA ALA A 104 -5.86 -12.40 4.17
C ALA A 104 -6.65 -13.38 5.05
N VAL A 105 -7.98 -13.24 5.06
CA VAL A 105 -8.88 -14.15 5.79
C VAL A 105 -8.99 -15.50 5.07
N ASP A 106 -9.15 -15.50 3.75
CA ASP A 106 -9.41 -16.73 3.00
C ASP A 106 -8.13 -17.57 2.81
N ALA A 107 -6.98 -16.96 2.53
CA ALA A 107 -5.70 -17.67 2.40
C ALA A 107 -5.31 -18.41 3.69
N ARG A 108 -5.68 -17.89 4.87
CA ARG A 108 -5.42 -18.51 6.17
C ARG A 108 -6.13 -19.86 6.33
N LYS A 109 -7.21 -20.11 5.59
CA LYS A 109 -7.92 -21.41 5.58
C LYS A 109 -7.13 -22.50 4.88
N PHE A 110 -6.27 -22.12 3.93
CA PHE A 110 -5.44 -23.06 3.17
C PHE A 110 -4.10 -23.28 3.85
N ILE A 111 -3.40 -22.19 4.15
CA ILE A 111 -2.10 -22.23 4.82
C ILE A 111 -2.24 -21.44 6.13
N PRO A 112 -2.27 -22.10 7.30
CA PRO A 112 -2.36 -21.41 8.57
C PRO A 112 -1.03 -20.71 8.88
N PHE A 113 -0.87 -19.47 8.43
CA PHE A 113 0.24 -18.60 8.80
C PHE A 113 -0.12 -17.73 10.01
N ARG A 114 0.89 -17.39 10.83
CA ARG A 114 0.74 -16.39 11.89
C ARG A 114 0.68 -15.00 11.27
N PHE A 115 -0.53 -14.50 11.03
CA PHE A 115 -0.71 -13.14 10.54
C PHE A 115 -0.45 -12.14 11.65
N TYR A 116 0.56 -11.28 11.47
CA TYR A 116 0.95 -10.27 12.45
C TYR A 116 0.02 -9.05 12.35
N VAL A 117 -1.26 -9.24 12.73
CA VAL A 117 -2.33 -8.25 12.58
C VAL A 117 -1.93 -6.91 13.19
N VAL A 118 -1.41 -6.92 14.43
CA VAL A 118 -1.02 -5.70 15.15
C VAL A 118 -0.01 -4.88 14.37
N GLY A 119 1.11 -5.49 13.94
CA GLY A 119 2.10 -4.75 13.17
C GLY A 119 1.59 -4.31 11.81
N VAL A 120 0.78 -5.12 11.11
CA VAL A 120 0.15 -4.68 9.85
C VAL A 120 -0.72 -3.44 10.09
N THR A 121 -1.54 -3.44 11.14
CA THR A 121 -2.39 -2.30 11.50
C THR A 121 -1.56 -1.06 11.86
N GLU A 122 -0.52 -1.19 12.68
CA GLU A 122 0.38 -0.08 13.01
C GLU A 122 1.03 0.54 11.76
N ASN A 123 1.54 -0.31 10.86
CA ASN A 123 2.13 0.15 9.61
C ASN A 123 1.09 0.84 8.70
N CYS A 124 -0.14 0.32 8.63
CA CYS A 124 -1.24 0.95 7.88
C CYS A 124 -1.63 2.31 8.45
N ILE A 125 -1.66 2.46 9.79
CA ILE A 125 -1.94 3.73 10.45
C ILE A 125 -0.85 4.73 10.11
N LEU A 126 0.43 4.35 10.22
CA LEU A 126 1.55 5.23 9.89
C LEU A 126 1.54 5.66 8.43
N LEU A 127 1.27 4.76 7.48
CA LEU A 127 1.11 5.15 6.07
C LEU A 127 -0.08 6.08 5.86
N THR A 128 -1.20 5.85 6.54
CA THR A 128 -2.37 6.74 6.45
C THR A 128 -2.05 8.14 6.96
N VAL A 129 -1.40 8.25 8.12
CA VAL A 129 -0.92 9.54 8.65
C VAL A 129 0.02 10.19 7.65
N GLN A 130 0.98 9.44 7.11
CA GLN A 130 1.94 9.93 6.14
C GLN A 130 1.27 10.50 4.88
N THR A 131 0.30 9.77 4.31
CA THR A 131 -0.48 10.18 3.14
C THR A 131 -1.37 11.39 3.44
N LEU A 132 -2.02 11.46 4.60
CA LEU A 132 -2.87 12.59 4.96
C LEU A 132 -2.07 13.89 5.16
N PHE A 133 -0.93 13.82 5.84
CA PHE A 133 -0.09 15.00 6.08
C PHE A 133 0.43 15.64 4.78
N ILE A 134 0.82 14.81 3.80
CA ILE A 134 1.30 15.31 2.52
C ILE A 134 0.16 15.80 1.61
N VAL A 135 -0.96 15.07 1.53
CA VAL A 135 -2.10 15.43 0.66
C VAL A 135 -2.81 16.68 1.16
N LEU A 136 -3.01 16.82 2.48
CA LEU A 136 -3.68 17.99 3.07
C LEU A 136 -2.73 19.17 3.33
N GLN A 137 -1.44 19.04 3.01
CA GLN A 137 -0.41 20.07 3.24
C GLN A 137 -0.43 20.62 4.68
N LEU A 138 -0.57 19.73 5.67
CA LEU A 138 -0.59 20.13 7.08
C LEU A 138 0.74 20.78 7.49
N PRO A 139 0.73 21.73 8.45
CA PRO A 139 1.95 22.36 8.93
C PRO A 139 2.91 21.29 9.46
N GLY A 140 4.15 21.30 8.95
CA GLY A 140 5.17 20.32 9.32
C GLY A 140 5.10 18.99 8.55
N TRP A 141 4.42 18.92 7.40
CA TRP A 141 4.34 17.68 6.60
C TRP A 141 5.70 17.00 6.34
N LYS A 142 6.77 17.77 6.09
CA LYS A 142 8.13 17.25 5.91
C LYS A 142 8.65 16.50 7.15
N ILE A 143 8.39 17.05 8.34
CA ILE A 143 8.77 16.45 9.61
C ILE A 143 7.95 15.17 9.82
N ALA A 144 6.65 15.22 9.52
CA ALA A 144 5.78 14.04 9.62
C ALA A 144 6.27 12.88 8.72
N GLN A 145 6.76 13.17 7.50
CA GLN A 145 7.36 12.15 6.64
C GLN A 145 8.59 11.48 7.30
N ALA A 146 9.52 12.29 7.82
CA ALA A 146 10.74 11.78 8.47
C ALA A 146 10.41 10.97 9.73
N VAL A 147 9.48 11.45 10.56
CA VAL A 147 9.03 10.77 11.78
C VAL A 147 8.32 9.46 11.44
N CYS A 148 7.44 9.43 10.44
CA CYS A 148 6.75 8.20 10.05
C CYS A 148 7.72 7.15 9.53
N ILE A 149 8.71 7.53 8.70
CA ILE A 149 9.76 6.60 8.25
C ILE A 149 10.57 6.07 9.43
N LEU A 150 10.97 6.94 10.36
CA LEU A 150 11.74 6.54 11.54
C LEU A 150 10.95 5.55 12.40
N LEU A 151 9.67 5.84 12.67
CA LEU A 151 8.79 4.94 13.43
C LEU A 151 8.60 3.60 12.71
N LEU A 152 8.42 3.60 11.39
CA LEU A 152 8.34 2.36 10.60
C LEU A 152 9.64 1.54 10.72
N LEU A 153 10.80 2.17 10.67
CA LEU A 153 12.08 1.47 10.87
C LEU A 153 12.20 0.90 12.28
N LEU A 154 11.80 1.66 13.32
CA LEU A 154 11.88 1.25 14.72
C LEU A 154 10.91 0.12 15.07
N LEU A 155 9.68 0.15 14.54
CA LEU A 155 8.67 -0.90 14.71
C LEU A 155 9.07 -2.18 14.00
N ASN A 156 9.60 -2.07 12.77
CA ASN A 156 10.00 -3.22 11.97
C ASN A 156 11.45 -3.66 12.19
N ARG A 157 12.18 -3.11 13.17
CA ARG A 157 13.62 -3.39 13.39
C ARG A 157 13.94 -4.87 13.55
N LYS A 158 13.13 -5.61 14.32
CA LYS A 158 13.35 -7.04 14.58
C LYS A 158 13.19 -7.86 13.29
N PRO A 159 12.05 -7.77 12.56
CA PRO A 159 11.91 -8.40 11.25
C PRO A 159 13.01 -8.04 10.24
N LEU A 160 13.45 -6.78 10.22
CA LEU A 160 14.49 -6.32 9.30
C LEU A 160 15.85 -6.94 9.60
N LEU A 161 16.25 -6.97 10.88
CA LEU A 161 17.51 -7.57 11.31
C LEU A 161 17.52 -9.09 11.09
N ASP A 162 16.40 -9.76 11.38
CA ASP A 162 16.25 -11.20 11.11
C ASP A 162 16.37 -11.51 9.61
N GLY A 163 15.77 -10.67 8.75
CA GLY A 163 15.88 -10.77 7.30
C GLY A 163 17.32 -10.56 6.81
N ALA A 164 17.99 -9.51 7.28
CA ALA A 164 19.37 -9.22 6.93
C ALA A 164 20.33 -10.34 7.36
N GLY A 165 20.15 -10.87 8.57
CA GLY A 165 20.95 -11.99 9.09
C GLY A 165 20.83 -13.26 8.26
N LYS A 166 19.65 -13.55 7.70
CA LYS A 166 19.44 -14.69 6.79
C LYS A 166 20.19 -14.52 5.46
N ILE A 167 20.19 -13.31 4.89
CA ILE A 167 20.90 -13.02 3.63
C ILE A 167 22.42 -13.16 3.83
N VAL A 168 22.96 -12.67 4.94
CA VAL A 168 24.39 -12.78 5.26
C VAL A 168 24.80 -14.24 5.47
N ARG A 169 23.96 -15.05 6.12
CA ARG A 169 24.22 -16.50 6.29
C ARG A 169 24.10 -17.30 5.00
N PHE A 170 23.23 -16.92 4.07
CA PHE A 170 23.08 -17.62 2.78
C PHE A 170 24.26 -17.35 1.83
N ARG A 171 25.06 -16.31 2.11
CA ARG A 171 26.29 -15.97 1.36
C ARG A 171 27.55 -16.66 1.90
N ARG A 172 27.44 -17.48 2.95
CA ARG A 172 28.54 -18.25 3.55
C ARG A 172 28.29 -19.74 3.34
#